data_AF-A0A1G8A8C8-F1
#
_entry.id   AF-A0A1G8A8C8-F1
#
_cell.length_a   1.000
_cell.length_b   1.000
_cell.length_c   1.000
_cell.angle_alpha   90.00
_cell.angle_beta   90.00
_cell.angle_gamma   90.00
#
_symmetry.space_group_name_H-M   'P 1'
#
loop_
_entity.id
_entity.type
_entity.pdbx_description
1 polymer ?
#
loop_
_entity_poly.entity_id
_entity_poly.type
_entity_poly.pdbx_seq_one_letter_code
_entity_poly.pdbx_strand_id
1 'polypeptide(L)'
;MIIIKLFNEKLTKLRRELHRKAKDELGKPVLKGIRWLLLKNPENMDDTRNERQRLDEALKLNEPLAVVYYTKEELRAIWHQPNKNSAQKALDEWVKKRPHPM
;
A
#
# COMPACT_ATOMS: atom_id res chain seq x y z
N MET A 1 4.42 19.81 -1.89
CA MET A 1 4.02 18.40 -1.60
C MET A 1 4.74 17.45 -2.56
N ILE A 2 6.00 17.09 -2.30
CA ILE A 2 6.79 16.24 -3.23
C ILE A 2 6.65 14.75 -2.89
N ILE A 3 6.47 14.42 -1.60
CA ILE A 3 6.44 13.03 -1.11
C ILE A 3 5.18 12.27 -1.55
N ILE A 4 3.98 12.84 -1.39
CA ILE A 4 2.72 12.19 -1.81
C ILE A 4 2.71 11.96 -3.32
N LYS A 5 3.25 12.92 -4.08
CA LYS A 5 3.35 12.82 -5.54
C LYS A 5 4.28 11.67 -5.95
N LEU A 6 5.50 11.63 -5.41
CA LEU A 6 6.46 10.54 -5.63
C LEU A 6 5.91 9.17 -5.22
N PHE A 7 5.20 9.12 -4.09
CA PHE A 7 4.58 7.90 -3.61
C PHE A 7 3.49 7.41 -4.57
N ASN A 8 2.58 8.29 -4.98
CA ASN A 8 1.53 7.97 -5.94
C ASN A 8 2.09 7.55 -7.31
N GLU A 9 3.19 8.16 -7.77
CA GLU A 9 3.88 7.78 -9.00
C GLU A 9 4.51 6.37 -8.91
N LYS A 10 5.20 6.06 -7.81
CA LYS A 10 5.76 4.72 -7.54
C LYS A 10 4.66 3.67 -7.42
N LEU A 11 3.58 3.99 -6.72
CA LEU A 11 2.41 3.13 -6.57
C LEU A 11 1.72 2.88 -7.92
N THR A 12 1.66 3.89 -8.78
CA THR A 12 1.15 3.75 -10.15
C THR A 12 2.02 2.84 -11.00
N LYS A 13 3.36 2.98 -10.94
CA LYS A 13 4.30 2.10 -11.67
C LYS A 13 4.17 0.65 -11.20
N LEU A 14 4.19 0.41 -9.89
CA LEU A 14 4.02 -0.94 -9.35
C LEU A 14 2.67 -1.54 -9.74
N ARG A 15 1.58 -0.77 -9.69
CA ARG A 15 0.25 -1.23 -10.13
C ARG A 15 0.23 -1.69 -11.60
N ARG A 16 1.06 -1.09 -12.46
CA ARG A 16 1.20 -1.51 -13.88
C ARG A 16 1.97 -2.81 -14.00
N GLU A 17 3.08 -2.96 -13.26
CA GLU A 17 3.88 -4.19 -13.23
C GLU A 17 3.09 -5.36 -12.67
N LEU A 18 2.34 -5.14 -11.59
CA LEU A 18 1.43 -6.10 -11.00
C LEU A 18 0.32 -6.53 -11.96
N HIS A 19 -0.26 -5.59 -12.70
CA HIS A 19 -1.26 -5.91 -13.71
C HIS A 19 -0.67 -6.73 -14.87
N ARG A 20 0.63 -6.59 -15.16
CA ARG A 20 1.32 -7.47 -16.12
C ARG A 20 1.50 -8.86 -15.53
N LYS A 21 2.18 -9.00 -14.39
CA LYS A 21 2.47 -10.29 -13.75
C LYS A 21 1.21 -11.09 -13.42
N ALA A 22 0.19 -10.44 -12.87
CA ALA A 22 -1.02 -11.12 -12.49
C ALA A 22 -1.91 -11.47 -13.68
N LYS A 23 -1.78 -10.82 -14.85
CA LYS A 23 -2.45 -11.32 -16.07
C LYS A 23 -1.94 -12.71 -16.47
N ASP A 24 -0.72 -13.06 -16.05
CA ASP A 24 -0.06 -14.33 -16.35
C ASP A 24 -0.29 -15.39 -15.25
N GLU A 25 -0.49 -15.01 -13.98
CA GLU A 25 -0.61 -15.95 -12.83
C GLU A 25 -1.94 -15.91 -12.05
N LEU A 26 -2.68 -14.79 -12.04
CA LEU A 26 -3.84 -14.53 -11.17
C LEU A 26 -4.99 -13.95 -11.99
N GLY A 27 -6.00 -14.77 -12.30
CA GLY A 27 -7.12 -14.39 -13.17
C GLY A 27 -7.65 -12.95 -13.00
N LYS A 28 -7.94 -12.30 -14.13
CA LYS A 28 -8.40 -10.90 -14.25
C LYS A 28 -9.45 -10.41 -13.23
N PRO A 29 -10.42 -11.21 -12.75
CA PRO A 29 -11.44 -10.74 -11.79
C PRO A 29 -10.85 -10.36 -10.43
N VAL A 30 -9.89 -11.14 -9.94
CA VAL A 30 -9.27 -10.96 -8.61
C VAL A 30 -8.53 -9.63 -8.56
N LEU A 31 -7.77 -9.29 -9.60
CA LEU A 31 -7.06 -8.01 -9.72
C LEU A 31 -7.98 -6.77 -9.71
N LYS A 32 -9.17 -6.88 -10.29
CA LYS A 32 -10.10 -5.76 -10.39
C LYS A 32 -10.68 -5.40 -9.01
N GLY A 33 -10.96 -6.40 -8.17
CA GLY A 33 -11.41 -6.22 -6.79
C GLY A 33 -10.30 -5.66 -5.89
N ILE A 34 -9.09 -6.24 -5.96
CA ILE A 34 -7.94 -5.83 -5.14
C ILE A 34 -7.54 -4.38 -5.39
N ARG A 35 -7.59 -3.92 -6.65
CA ARG A 35 -7.26 -2.53 -7.00
C ARG A 35 -8.14 -1.53 -6.23
N TRP A 36 -9.42 -1.84 -6.06
CA TRP A 36 -10.33 -0.97 -5.34
C TRP A 36 -10.12 -1.07 -3.81
N LEU A 37 -9.81 -2.27 -3.30
CA LEU A 37 -9.47 -2.50 -1.89
C LEU A 37 -8.20 -1.77 -1.45
N LEU A 38 -7.17 -1.68 -2.31
CA LEU A 38 -5.92 -0.94 -2.03
C LEU A 38 -6.10 0.59 -2.01
N LEU A 39 -7.15 1.08 -2.68
CA LEU A 39 -7.50 2.50 -2.71
C LEU A 39 -8.39 2.88 -1.54
N LYS A 40 -9.16 1.93 -0.99
CA LYS A 40 -9.90 2.11 0.24
C LYS A 40 -8.96 2.27 1.43
N ASN A 41 -9.36 3.12 2.36
CA ASN A 41 -8.72 3.17 3.66
C ASN A 41 -9.21 2.00 4.53
N PRO A 42 -8.39 1.46 5.46
CA PRO A 42 -8.78 0.39 6.38
C PRO A 42 -10.04 0.67 7.20
N GLU A 43 -10.31 1.93 7.54
CA GLU A 43 -11.53 2.33 8.26
C GLU A 43 -12.80 2.30 7.39
N ASN A 44 -12.65 2.30 6.06
CA ASN A 44 -13.76 2.26 5.10
C ASN A 44 -13.97 0.86 4.51
N MET A 45 -13.32 -0.16 5.07
CA MET A 45 -13.50 -1.54 4.64
C MET A 45 -14.81 -2.08 5.16
N ASP A 46 -15.54 -2.74 4.26
CA ASP A 46 -16.83 -3.35 4.58
C ASP A 46 -16.63 -4.78 5.05
N ASP A 47 -16.81 -4.99 6.36
CA ASP A 47 -16.69 -6.30 7.00
C ASP A 47 -17.81 -7.26 6.54
N THR A 48 -18.98 -6.74 6.13
CA THR A 48 -20.09 -7.59 5.62
C THR A 48 -19.78 -8.22 4.26
N ARG A 49 -18.79 -7.68 3.54
CA ARG A 49 -18.36 -8.15 2.22
C ARG A 49 -17.01 -8.87 2.25
N ASN A 50 -16.49 -9.17 3.45
CA ASN A 50 -15.18 -9.80 3.69
C ASN A 50 -14.03 -9.07 2.96
N GLU A 51 -14.10 -7.74 2.88
CA GLU A 51 -13.13 -6.93 2.14
C GLU A 51 -11.72 -7.04 2.73
N ARG A 52 -11.60 -7.09 4.07
CA ARG A 52 -10.33 -7.30 4.78
C ARG A 52 -9.70 -8.63 4.44
N GLN A 53 -10.48 -9.71 4.49
CA GLN A 53 -9.99 -11.06 4.20
C GLN A 53 -9.54 -11.20 2.75
N ARG A 54 -10.32 -10.67 1.80
CA ARG A 54 -9.96 -10.66 0.38
C ARG A 54 -8.71 -9.85 0.09
N LEU A 55 -8.52 -8.74 0.82
CA LEU A 55 -7.29 -7.97 0.74
C LEU A 55 -6.11 -8.77 1.30
N ASP A 56 -6.26 -9.40 2.46
CA ASP A 56 -5.19 -10.20 3.08
C ASP A 56 -4.75 -11.38 2.19
N GLU A 57 -5.71 -12.13 1.62
CA GLU A 57 -5.43 -13.21 0.66
C GLU A 57 -4.69 -12.67 -0.57
N ALA A 58 -5.09 -11.51 -1.07
CA ALA A 58 -4.43 -10.86 -2.20
C ALA A 58 -3.00 -10.39 -1.89
N LEU A 59 -2.76 -9.88 -0.68
CA LEU A 59 -1.43 -9.45 -0.24
C LEU A 59 -0.53 -10.67 -0.02
N LYS A 60 -1.06 -11.78 0.51
CA LYS A 60 -0.33 -13.06 0.67
C LYS A 60 0.09 -13.66 -0.67
N LEU A 61 -0.76 -13.56 -1.68
CA LEU A 61 -0.47 -14.03 -3.04
C LEU A 61 0.47 -13.11 -3.81
N ASN A 62 0.82 -11.94 -3.25
CA ASN A 62 1.62 -10.96 -3.95
C ASN A 62 2.47 -10.13 -2.98
N GLU A 63 3.66 -10.65 -2.68
CA GLU A 63 4.63 -10.00 -1.78
C GLU A 63 4.95 -8.54 -2.17
N PRO A 64 5.19 -8.18 -3.46
CA PRO A 64 5.37 -6.79 -3.84
C PRO A 64 4.16 -5.88 -3.51
N LEU A 65 2.93 -6.41 -3.60
CA LEU A 65 1.72 -5.70 -3.20
C LEU A 65 1.64 -5.50 -1.69
N ALA A 66 1.98 -6.53 -0.91
CA ALA A 66 2.07 -6.45 0.54
C ALA A 66 3.02 -5.32 0.96
N VAL A 67 4.23 -5.30 0.41
CA VAL A 67 5.25 -4.30 0.74
C VAL A 67 4.73 -2.88 0.50
N VAL A 68 4.10 -2.61 -0.65
CA VAL A 68 3.61 -1.26 -0.95
C VAL A 68 2.38 -0.88 -0.15
N TYR A 69 1.47 -1.82 0.11
CA TYR A 69 0.32 -1.57 0.97
C TYR A 69 0.76 -1.17 2.38
N TYR A 70 1.63 -1.95 3.02
CA TYR A 70 2.13 -1.62 4.34
C TYR A 70 2.96 -0.33 4.34
N THR A 71 3.72 -0.07 3.28
CA THR A 71 4.44 1.21 3.11
C THR A 71 3.50 2.41 3.09
N LYS A 72 2.37 2.29 2.38
CA LYS A 72 1.34 3.34 2.35
C LYS A 72 0.79 3.60 3.74
N GLU A 73 0.46 2.54 4.47
CA GLU A 73 -0.14 2.64 5.80
C GLU A 73 0.84 3.24 6.83
N GLU A 74 2.13 2.88 6.77
CA GLU A 74 3.16 3.49 7.62
C GLU A 74 3.32 5.00 7.34
N LEU A 75 3.38 5.40 6.05
CA LEU A 75 3.45 6.80 5.67
C LEU A 75 2.19 7.57 6.07
N ARG A 76 1.04 6.92 6.04
CA ARG A 76 -0.23 7.48 6.52
C ARG A 76 -0.21 7.70 8.03
N ALA A 77 0.33 6.76 8.79
CA ALA A 77 0.51 6.91 10.25
C ALA A 77 1.47 8.06 10.60
N ILE A 78 2.51 8.28 9.80
CA ILE A 78 3.42 9.44 9.93
C ILE A 78 2.66 10.75 9.64
N TRP A 79 1.77 10.75 8.64
CA TRP A 79 1.02 11.93 8.25
C TRP A 79 -0.07 12.35 9.26
N HIS A 80 -0.65 11.39 9.98
CA HIS A 80 -1.67 11.65 11.01
C HIS A 80 -1.09 12.11 12.35
N GLN A 81 0.21 12.38 12.43
CA GLN A 81 0.83 12.92 13.64
C GLN A 81 0.31 14.33 13.96
N PRO A 82 0.15 14.67 15.25
CA PRO A 82 -0.56 15.89 15.68
C PRO A 82 0.19 17.19 15.35
N ASN A 83 1.49 17.11 15.08
CA ASN A 83 2.30 18.28 14.73
C ASN A 83 3.48 17.90 13.83
N LYS A 84 4.04 18.91 13.16
CA LYS A 84 5.14 18.76 12.19
C LYS A 84 6.39 18.12 12.80
N ASN A 85 6.73 18.43 14.06
CA ASN A 85 7.90 17.86 14.73
C ASN A 85 7.73 16.34 14.97
N SER A 86 6.53 15.92 15.36
CA SER A 86 6.21 14.50 15.57
C SER A 86 6.20 13.73 14.25
N ALA A 87 5.63 14.33 13.19
CA ALA A 87 5.68 13.77 11.84
C ALA A 87 7.13 13.64 11.32
N GLN A 88 7.97 14.66 11.55
CA GLN A 88 9.38 14.62 11.14
C GLN A 88 10.14 13.52 11.89
N LYS A 89 9.98 13.42 13.21
CA LYS A 89 10.63 12.38 14.00
C LYS A 89 10.17 10.98 13.58
N ALA A 90 8.87 10.79 13.35
CA ALA A 90 8.34 9.52 12.86
C ALA A 90 8.85 9.17 11.46
N LEU A 91 9.02 10.17 10.58
CA LEU A 91 9.62 9.99 9.26
C LEU A 91 11.11 9.60 9.36
N ASP A 92 11.88 10.27 10.20
CA ASP A 92 13.30 10.00 10.39
C ASP A 92 13.53 8.60 10.98
N GLU A 93 12.71 8.21 11.97
CA GLU A 93 12.71 6.85 12.53
C GLU A 93 12.33 5.81 11.47
N TRP A 94 11.35 6.10 10.63
CA TRP A 94 10.91 5.21 9.56
C TRP A 94 12.00 5.00 8.49
N VAL A 95 12.69 6.06 8.08
CA VAL A 95 13.86 5.98 7.17
C VAL A 95 14.99 5.16 7.81
N LYS A 96 15.22 5.31 9.11
CA LYS A 96 16.25 4.55 9.85
C LYS A 96 15.91 3.07 9.99
N LYS A 97 14.62 2.72 10.13
CA LYS A 97 14.16 1.34 10.33
C LYS A 97 14.19 0.49 9.06
N ARG A 98 14.09 1.11 7.89
CA ARG A 98 14.22 0.41 6.61
C ARG A 98 15.63 0.58 6.04
N PRO A 99 16.52 -0.42 6.16
CA PRO A 99 17.67 -0.46 5.28
C PRO A 99 17.15 -0.53 3.84
N HIS A 100 17.69 0.33 2.98
CA HIS A 100 17.47 0.25 1.54
C HIS A 100 17.81 -1.18 1.10
N PRO A 101 16.90 -1.95 0.49
CA PRO A 101 17.32 -3.16 -0.20
C PRO A 101 18.20 -2.71 -1.36
N MET A 102 19.51 -2.97 -1.23
CA MET A 102 20.47 -2.90 -2.33
C MET A 102 20.06 -3.87 -3.44
#